data_AF-A0A9K3GSG9-F1
#
_entry.id   AF-A0A9K3GSG9-F1
#
_cell.length_a   1.000
_cell.length_b   1.000
_cell.length_c   1.000
_cell.angle_alpha   90.00
_cell.angle_beta   90.00
_cell.angle_gamma   90.00
#
_symmetry.space_group_name_H-M   'P 1'
#
loop_
_entity.id
_entity.type
_entity.pdbx_description
1 polymer ?
#
loop_
_entity_poly.entity_id
_entity_poly.type
_entity_poly.pdbx_seq_one_letter_code
_entity_poly.pdbx_strand_id
1 'polypeptide(L)'
;MSHPPSPFVNLRSLKIYPTSEHSRVEKHKSGKMSAELKRYLLDASPGAIVTMVSREDVRAIKNTRLAQNLTTKLMALLQRVRSNIETIMAKIYEQRKAQVDKVIVADWNVHWCWKILSERVEKREEKPSGVISKLNEILKLLRTLPASNRATIQPSISTLWAEADIVMNLMTDLMKMYFDEKRRHLSVCCHELATTL
;
A
#
# COMPACT_ATOMS: atom_id res chain seq x y z
N MET A 1 -28.22 47.00 20.36
CA MET A 1 -28.05 45.55 20.64
C MET A 1 -26.56 45.28 20.65
N SER A 2 -25.93 45.08 21.82
CA SER A 2 -24.51 44.71 21.91
C SER A 2 -24.38 43.21 21.68
N HIS A 3 -23.43 42.81 20.83
CA HIS A 3 -23.09 41.40 20.71
C HIS A 3 -22.42 40.90 22.00
N PRO A 4 -22.60 39.61 22.38
CA PRO A 4 -21.82 39.03 23.46
C PRO A 4 -20.31 39.18 23.19
N PRO A 5 -19.46 39.23 24.23
CA PRO A 5 -18.02 39.29 24.04
C PRO A 5 -17.50 38.03 23.35
N SER A 6 -16.37 38.14 22.65
CA SER A 6 -15.73 36.99 22.00
C SER A 6 -15.58 35.83 22.99
N PRO A 7 -15.95 34.59 22.61
CA PRO A 7 -15.80 33.42 23.47
C PRO A 7 -14.34 32.99 23.61
N PHE A 8 -13.40 33.59 22.86
CA PHE A 8 -12.00 33.18 22.84
C PHE A 8 -11.08 34.29 23.37
N VAL A 9 -10.47 34.07 24.53
CA VAL A 9 -9.49 34.98 25.15
C VAL A 9 -8.09 34.38 25.03
N ASN A 10 -7.07 35.22 24.79
CA ASN A 10 -5.66 34.83 24.64
C ASN A 10 -5.37 33.80 23.51
N LEU A 11 -6.15 33.82 22.43
CA LEU A 11 -5.91 33.01 21.24
C LEU A 11 -4.60 33.41 20.55
N ARG A 12 -3.79 32.42 20.16
CA ARG A 12 -2.63 32.61 19.27
C ARG A 12 -2.95 32.28 17.82
N SER A 13 -3.76 31.24 17.59
CA SER A 13 -4.18 30.82 16.25
C SER A 13 -5.53 30.11 16.28
N LEU A 14 -6.38 30.40 15.29
CA LEU A 14 -7.67 29.76 15.06
C LEU A 14 -7.69 29.16 13.66
N LYS A 15 -7.85 27.84 13.56
CA LYS A 15 -8.02 27.13 12.29
C LYS A 15 -9.47 26.69 12.14
N ILE A 16 -10.09 27.11 11.04
CA ILE A 16 -11.49 26.75 10.72
C ILE A 16 -11.47 25.75 9.58
N TYR A 17 -12.07 24.58 9.82
CA TYR A 17 -12.13 23.47 8.88
C TYR A 17 -13.52 23.35 8.26
N PRO A 18 -13.63 23.12 6.93
CA PRO A 18 -14.92 22.91 6.28
C PRO A 18 -15.55 21.56 6.69
N THR A 19 -16.86 21.57 6.98
CA THR A 19 -17.59 20.41 7.53
C THR A 19 -18.01 19.35 6.51
N SER A 20 -18.07 19.65 5.19
CA SER A 20 -18.66 18.73 4.19
C SER A 20 -17.70 18.29 3.07
N GLU A 21 -17.77 17.00 2.71
CA GLU A 21 -17.19 16.41 1.49
C GLU A 21 -18.12 16.56 0.26
N HIS A 22 -19.29 17.17 0.43
CA HIS A 22 -20.35 17.21 -0.58
C HIS A 22 -20.48 18.59 -1.25
N SER A 23 -19.63 18.85 -2.24
CA SER A 23 -20.09 19.55 -3.44
C SER A 23 -19.14 19.22 -4.59
N ARG A 24 -19.68 18.54 -5.62
CA ARG A 24 -18.98 18.29 -6.89
C ARG A 24 -18.76 19.58 -7.72
N VAL A 25 -19.13 20.76 -7.19
CA VAL A 25 -19.40 21.95 -8.02
C VAL A 25 -18.50 23.16 -7.72
N GLU A 26 -17.90 23.31 -6.54
CA GLU A 26 -17.01 24.48 -6.29
C GLU A 26 -15.60 24.06 -5.90
N LYS A 27 -14.77 23.83 -6.91
CA LYS A 27 -13.43 23.24 -6.81
C LYS A 27 -12.36 24.08 -6.09
N HIS A 28 -12.65 25.30 -5.64
CA HIS A 28 -11.57 26.20 -5.16
C HIS A 28 -11.98 27.22 -4.08
N LYS A 29 -13.16 27.10 -3.45
CA LYS A 29 -13.59 28.10 -2.45
C LYS A 29 -13.35 27.58 -1.04
N SER A 30 -12.34 28.12 -0.36
CA SER A 30 -12.43 28.27 1.08
C SER A 30 -13.69 29.10 1.38
N GLY A 31 -14.47 28.70 2.38
CA GLY A 31 -15.63 29.51 2.79
C GLY A 31 -15.14 30.92 3.13
N LYS A 32 -15.69 31.95 2.49
CA LYS A 32 -15.38 33.33 2.86
C LYS A 32 -16.06 33.63 4.19
N MET A 33 -15.27 33.88 5.22
CA MET A 33 -15.76 34.39 6.50
C MET A 33 -16.07 35.89 6.38
N SER A 34 -17.21 36.32 6.93
CA SER A 34 -17.56 37.73 6.98
C SER A 34 -16.59 38.50 7.90
N ALA A 35 -16.39 39.78 7.61
CA ALA A 35 -15.56 40.65 8.44
C ALA A 35 -16.11 40.77 9.88
N GLU A 36 -17.44 40.77 10.02
CA GLU A 36 -18.12 40.81 11.33
C GLU A 36 -17.83 39.57 12.17
N LEU A 37 -17.97 38.37 11.59
CA LEU A 37 -17.67 37.13 12.30
C LEU A 37 -16.18 37.05 12.65
N LYS A 38 -15.29 37.52 11.76
CA LYS A 38 -13.85 37.61 12.06
C LYS A 38 -13.57 38.53 13.25
N ARG A 39 -14.18 39.71 13.29
CA ARG A 39 -14.02 40.66 14.41
C ARG A 39 -14.55 40.06 15.69
N TYR A 40 -15.75 39.49 15.67
CA TYR A 40 -16.33 38.80 16.81
C TYR A 40 -15.40 37.71 17.37
N LEU A 41 -14.81 36.87 16.52
CA LEU A 41 -13.92 35.79 16.96
C LEU A 41 -12.59 36.30 17.54
N LEU A 42 -12.08 37.45 17.06
CA LEU A 42 -10.76 37.97 17.43
C LEU A 42 -10.81 39.17 18.39
N ASP A 43 -11.98 39.59 18.83
CA ASP A 43 -12.16 40.82 19.61
C ASP A 43 -11.31 40.83 20.90
N ALA A 44 -11.28 39.69 21.60
CA ALA A 44 -10.45 39.49 22.79
C ALA A 44 -9.04 38.96 22.49
N SER A 45 -8.63 38.88 21.22
CA SER A 45 -7.30 38.40 20.78
C SER A 45 -6.89 38.99 19.42
N PRO A 46 -6.61 40.31 19.32
CA PRO A 46 -6.37 40.98 18.04
C PRO A 46 -5.14 40.46 17.28
N GLY A 47 -4.15 39.91 18.01
CA GLY A 47 -2.94 39.32 17.44
C GLY A 47 -3.09 37.87 16.96
N ALA A 48 -4.27 37.26 17.13
CA ALA A 48 -4.48 35.86 16.75
C ALA A 48 -4.53 35.68 15.22
N ILE A 49 -3.85 34.65 14.73
CA ILE A 49 -3.86 34.30 13.30
C ILE A 49 -5.08 33.42 13.01
N VAL A 50 -5.99 33.90 12.16
CA VAL A 50 -7.10 33.07 11.64
C VAL A 50 -6.74 32.49 10.29
N THR A 51 -6.78 31.17 10.20
CA THR A 51 -6.55 30.43 8.95
C THR A 51 -7.80 29.67 8.55
N MET A 52 -8.28 29.95 7.34
CA MET A 52 -9.30 29.14 6.67
C MET A 52 -8.61 27.99 5.96
N VAL A 53 -8.86 26.75 6.39
CA VAL A 53 -8.29 25.58 5.74
C VAL A 53 -9.08 25.28 4.48
N SER A 54 -8.40 25.11 3.34
CA SER A 54 -9.08 24.79 2.09
C SER A 54 -9.62 23.37 2.10
N ARG A 55 -10.64 23.09 1.27
CA ARG A 55 -11.13 21.71 1.09
C ARG A 55 -10.06 20.82 0.47
N GLU A 56 -9.21 21.40 -0.36
CA GLU A 56 -8.08 20.75 -1.02
C GLU A 56 -7.04 20.32 0.01
N ASP A 57 -6.72 21.14 1.01
CA ASP A 57 -5.79 20.78 2.09
C ASP A 57 -6.35 19.63 2.94
N VAL A 58 -7.63 19.68 3.30
CA VAL A 58 -8.29 18.59 4.03
C VAL A 58 -8.26 17.29 3.21
N ARG A 59 -8.56 17.37 1.91
CA ARG A 59 -8.50 16.22 1.00
C ARG A 59 -7.08 15.70 0.85
N ALA A 60 -6.08 16.57 0.73
CA ALA A 60 -4.68 16.19 0.64
C ALA A 60 -4.23 15.45 1.90
N ILE A 61 -4.60 15.93 3.10
CA ILE A 61 -4.33 15.25 4.37
C ILE A 61 -4.98 13.86 4.41
N LYS A 62 -6.26 13.75 4.03
CA LYS A 62 -6.97 12.47 3.99
C LYS A 62 -6.32 11.49 3.01
N ASN A 63 -6.02 11.94 1.79
CA ASN A 63 -5.39 11.12 0.76
C ASN A 63 -3.97 10.71 1.14
N THR A 64 -3.22 11.57 1.84
CA THR A 64 -1.89 11.25 2.37
C THR A 64 -1.98 10.10 3.36
N ARG A 65 -2.90 10.17 4.33
CA ARG A 65 -3.13 9.09 5.31
C ARG A 65 -3.56 7.78 4.64
N LEU A 66 -4.45 7.86 3.65
CA LEU A 66 -4.87 6.69 2.86
C LEU A 66 -3.70 6.04 2.13
N ALA A 67 -2.88 6.84 1.43
CA ALA A 67 -1.70 6.35 0.72
C ALA A 67 -0.67 5.72 1.67
N GLN A 68 -0.44 6.31 2.85
CA GLN A 68 0.42 5.72 3.89
C GLN A 68 -0.12 4.36 4.37
N ASN A 69 -1.40 4.29 4.72
CA ASN A 69 -2.03 3.04 5.16
C ASN A 69 -1.96 1.95 4.09
N LEU A 70 -2.21 2.29 2.83
CA LEU A 70 -2.10 1.35 1.70
C LEU A 70 -0.66 0.87 1.50
N THR A 71 0.31 1.78 1.61
CA THR A 71 1.75 1.45 1.48
C THR A 71 2.16 0.47 2.58
N THR A 72 1.78 0.71 3.83
CA THR A 72 2.05 -0.20 4.95
C THR A 72 1.40 -1.57 4.78
N LYS A 73 0.10 -1.59 4.39
CA LYS A 73 -0.62 -2.85 4.12
C LYS A 73 0.09 -3.65 3.03
N LEU A 74 0.53 -3.00 1.96
CA LEU A 74 1.20 -3.67 0.84
C LEU A 74 2.60 -4.16 1.20
N MET A 75 3.37 -3.37 1.96
CA MET A 75 4.68 -3.79 2.48
C MET A 75 4.57 -5.10 3.28
N ALA A 76 3.61 -5.17 4.20
CA ALA A 76 3.39 -6.38 5.01
C ALA A 76 3.00 -7.60 4.15
N LEU A 77 2.28 -7.39 3.06
CA LEU A 77 1.97 -8.46 2.11
C LEU A 77 3.23 -8.95 1.37
N LEU A 78 4.07 -8.03 0.88
CA LEU A 78 5.30 -8.38 0.17
C LEU A 78 6.28 -9.14 1.07
N GLN A 79 6.50 -8.68 2.30
CA GLN A 79 7.37 -9.36 3.27
C GLN A 79 6.88 -10.78 3.60
N ARG A 80 5.56 -10.97 3.71
CA ARG A 80 4.97 -12.29 3.91
C ARG A 80 5.19 -13.20 2.70
N VAL A 81 5.00 -12.67 1.49
CA VAL A 81 5.23 -13.41 0.24
C VAL A 81 6.68 -13.83 0.14
N ARG A 82 7.62 -12.93 0.43
CA ARG A 82 9.05 -13.21 0.50
C ARG A 82 9.36 -14.38 1.44
N SER A 83 8.91 -14.31 2.70
CA SER A 83 9.16 -15.37 3.69
C SER A 83 8.61 -16.72 3.25
N ASN A 84 7.44 -16.73 2.60
CA ASN A 84 6.88 -17.96 2.03
C ASN A 84 7.76 -18.52 0.91
N ILE A 85 8.23 -17.67 -0.02
CA ILE A 85 9.12 -18.10 -1.11
C ILE A 85 10.42 -18.66 -0.54
N GLU A 86 11.07 -17.96 0.38
CA GLU A 86 12.30 -18.40 1.05
C GLU A 86 12.11 -19.77 1.73
N THR A 87 10.98 -19.98 2.41
CA THR A 87 10.64 -21.27 3.03
C THR A 87 10.51 -22.40 2.01
N ILE A 88 9.93 -22.13 0.83
CA ILE A 88 9.80 -23.12 -0.25
C ILE A 88 11.18 -23.45 -0.82
N MET A 89 11.97 -22.42 -1.12
CA MET A 89 13.31 -22.61 -1.67
C MET A 89 14.17 -23.46 -0.72
N ALA A 90 14.14 -23.17 0.58
CA ALA A 90 14.85 -23.97 1.59
C ALA A 90 14.43 -25.44 1.57
N LYS A 91 13.12 -25.73 1.44
CA LYS A 91 12.62 -27.12 1.32
C LYS A 91 13.13 -27.80 0.06
N ILE A 92 13.18 -27.11 -1.07
CA ILE A 92 13.72 -27.65 -2.33
C ILE A 92 15.21 -27.98 -2.16
N TYR A 93 15.98 -27.09 -1.55
CA TYR A 93 17.41 -27.32 -1.29
C TYR A 93 17.65 -28.51 -0.35
N GLU A 94 16.91 -28.60 0.75
CA GLU A 94 17.02 -29.73 1.68
C GLU A 94 16.59 -31.05 1.03
N GLN A 95 15.53 -31.06 0.21
CA GLN A 95 15.14 -32.24 -0.55
C GLN A 95 16.22 -32.68 -1.54
N ARG A 96 16.83 -31.74 -2.27
CA ARG A 96 17.98 -32.02 -3.16
C ARG A 96 19.17 -32.59 -2.41
N LYS A 97 19.36 -32.21 -1.16
CA LYS A 97 20.44 -32.71 -0.30
C LYS A 97 20.13 -34.09 0.29
N ALA A 98 18.86 -34.37 0.57
CA ALA A 98 18.40 -35.58 1.26
C ALA A 98 18.03 -36.75 0.33
N GLN A 99 17.81 -36.53 -0.98
CA GLN A 99 17.43 -37.59 -1.90
C GLN A 99 18.55 -38.08 -2.81
N VAL A 100 18.91 -39.34 -2.58
CA VAL A 100 19.49 -40.25 -3.57
C VAL A 100 18.40 -40.94 -4.42
N ASP A 101 17.13 -41.17 -3.99
CA ASP A 101 16.21 -42.01 -4.81
C ASP A 101 14.67 -41.93 -4.53
N LYS A 102 14.08 -40.84 -3.99
CA LYS A 102 12.62 -40.83 -3.69
C LYS A 102 11.84 -39.63 -4.19
N VAL A 103 11.61 -39.59 -5.50
CA VAL A 103 10.75 -38.61 -6.19
C VAL A 103 9.36 -38.54 -5.53
N ILE A 104 9.16 -37.55 -4.67
CA ILE A 104 7.84 -37.08 -4.27
C ILE A 104 7.74 -35.68 -4.85
N VAL A 105 7.18 -35.61 -6.06
CA VAL A 105 6.63 -34.37 -6.60
C VAL A 105 5.47 -34.02 -5.67
N ALA A 106 5.77 -33.32 -4.58
CA ALA A 106 4.75 -32.48 -3.98
C ALA A 106 4.33 -31.54 -5.09
N ASP A 107 3.05 -31.59 -5.42
CA ASP A 107 2.34 -30.87 -6.47
C ASP A 107 2.51 -29.35 -6.30
N TRP A 108 3.74 -28.87 -6.49
CA TRP A 108 4.17 -27.48 -6.40
C TRP A 108 3.83 -26.82 -7.70
N ASN A 109 2.54 -26.76 -7.96
CA ASN A 109 2.04 -26.03 -9.08
C ASN A 109 2.39 -24.54 -8.83
N VAL A 110 2.95 -23.86 -9.81
CA VAL A 110 3.15 -22.39 -9.81
C VAL A 110 1.82 -21.68 -9.51
N HIS A 111 0.70 -22.36 -9.80
CA HIS A 111 -0.63 -22.05 -9.32
C HIS A 111 -0.69 -21.82 -7.80
N TRP A 112 0.03 -22.55 -6.94
CA TRP A 112 0.03 -22.36 -5.48
C TRP A 112 0.69 -21.04 -5.04
N CYS A 113 1.80 -20.63 -5.66
CA CYS A 113 2.41 -19.33 -5.41
C CYS A 113 1.46 -18.19 -5.82
N TRP A 114 0.82 -18.33 -6.98
CA TRP A 114 -0.22 -17.38 -7.42
C TRP A 114 -1.49 -17.43 -6.57
N LYS A 115 -1.88 -18.62 -6.10
CA LYS A 115 -3.04 -18.87 -5.23
C LYS A 115 -2.82 -18.32 -3.82
N ILE A 116 -1.60 -18.35 -3.28
CA ILE A 116 -1.28 -17.64 -2.02
C ILE A 116 -1.38 -16.13 -2.21
N LEU A 117 -0.90 -15.62 -3.34
CA LEU A 117 -0.99 -14.20 -3.68
C LEU A 117 -2.44 -13.75 -3.88
N SER A 118 -3.32 -14.62 -4.38
CA SER A 118 -4.73 -14.30 -4.65
C SER A 118 -5.69 -14.65 -3.51
N GLU A 119 -5.69 -15.88 -2.97
CA GLU A 119 -6.70 -16.37 -2.01
C GLU A 119 -6.59 -15.79 -0.60
N ARG A 120 -5.42 -15.29 -0.19
CA ARG A 120 -5.26 -14.74 1.18
C ARG A 120 -5.44 -13.24 1.28
N VAL A 121 -5.68 -12.58 0.15
CA VAL A 121 -6.26 -11.23 0.10
C VAL A 121 -7.75 -11.29 0.42
N GLU A 122 -8.42 -12.43 0.21
CA GLU A 122 -9.88 -12.57 0.40
C GLU A 122 -10.32 -12.81 1.85
N LYS A 123 -9.45 -13.30 2.76
CA LYS A 123 -9.86 -13.73 4.11
C LYS A 123 -9.96 -12.64 5.19
N ARG A 124 -9.92 -11.34 4.84
CA ARG A 124 -10.29 -10.25 5.76
C ARG A 124 -11.10 -9.21 4.99
N GLU A 125 -12.39 -9.09 5.35
CA GLU A 125 -13.47 -8.13 5.04
C GLU A 125 -13.21 -6.77 4.32
N GLU A 126 -12.19 -6.64 3.48
CA GLU A 126 -12.01 -5.50 2.59
C GLU A 126 -11.94 -6.03 1.17
N LYS A 127 -12.84 -5.52 0.30
CA LYS A 127 -12.99 -5.86 -1.13
C LYS A 127 -11.73 -6.43 -1.80
N PRO A 128 -11.87 -7.46 -2.66
CA PRO A 128 -10.76 -8.13 -3.33
C PRO A 128 -10.04 -7.15 -4.25
N SER A 129 -9.06 -6.48 -3.69
CA SER A 129 -8.16 -5.60 -4.40
C SER A 129 -6.79 -6.20 -4.17
N GLY A 130 -6.40 -7.10 -5.08
CA GLY A 130 -5.08 -7.73 -5.06
C GLY A 130 -3.95 -6.70 -5.03
N VAL A 131 -2.71 -7.17 -4.85
CA VAL A 131 -1.49 -6.36 -4.85
C VAL A 131 -1.50 -5.29 -5.96
N ILE A 132 -1.89 -5.67 -7.18
CA ILE A 132 -2.00 -4.79 -8.35
C ILE A 132 -3.02 -3.67 -8.15
N SER A 133 -4.19 -3.97 -7.57
CA SER A 133 -5.22 -2.96 -7.32
C SER A 133 -4.77 -1.95 -6.26
N LYS A 134 -4.12 -2.41 -5.19
CA LYS A 134 -3.58 -1.53 -4.15
C LYS A 134 -2.45 -0.64 -4.68
N LEU A 135 -1.58 -1.19 -5.53
CA LEU A 135 -0.56 -0.41 -6.26
C LEU A 135 -1.19 0.67 -7.14
N ASN A 136 -2.21 0.31 -7.92
CA ASN A 136 -2.92 1.26 -8.78
C ASN A 136 -3.60 2.38 -7.97
N GLU A 137 -4.15 2.05 -6.80
CA GLU A 137 -4.74 3.04 -5.90
C GLU A 137 -3.69 4.01 -5.33
N ILE A 138 -2.53 3.49 -4.89
CA ILE A 138 -1.39 4.31 -4.45
C ILE A 138 -0.92 5.24 -5.58
N LEU A 139 -0.75 4.74 -6.81
CA LEU A 139 -0.33 5.54 -7.95
C LEU A 139 -1.34 6.64 -8.29
N LYS A 140 -2.64 6.34 -8.23
CA LYS A 140 -3.70 7.35 -8.43
C LYS A 140 -3.64 8.42 -7.35
N LEU A 141 -3.51 8.03 -6.08
CA LEU A 141 -3.40 8.98 -4.97
C LEU A 141 -2.18 9.89 -5.13
N LEU A 142 -1.03 9.32 -5.46
CA LEU A 142 0.21 10.08 -5.70
C LEU A 142 0.07 11.14 -6.78
N ARG A 143 -0.59 10.83 -7.90
CA ARG A 143 -0.83 11.80 -8.97
C ARG A 143 -1.71 12.97 -8.52
N THR A 144 -2.57 12.76 -7.54
CA THR A 144 -3.49 13.78 -7.02
C THR A 144 -2.94 14.59 -5.84
N LEU A 145 -1.84 14.16 -5.22
CA LEU A 145 -1.29 14.80 -4.04
C LEU A 145 -0.40 16.01 -4.40
N PRO A 146 -0.42 17.08 -3.58
CA PRO A 146 0.54 18.17 -3.66
C PRO A 146 1.99 17.69 -3.51
N ALA A 147 2.95 18.44 -4.06
CA ALA A 147 4.37 18.06 -4.04
C ALA A 147 4.92 17.83 -2.62
N SER A 148 4.54 18.66 -1.65
CA SER A 148 4.92 18.52 -0.24
C SER A 148 4.42 17.20 0.36
N ASN A 149 3.17 16.85 0.11
CA ASN A 149 2.57 15.59 0.56
C ASN A 149 3.13 14.37 -0.16
N ARG A 150 3.54 14.49 -1.43
CA ARG A 150 4.23 13.40 -2.12
C ARG A 150 5.60 13.16 -1.50
N ALA A 151 6.35 14.22 -1.22
CA ALA A 151 7.68 14.13 -0.63
C ALA A 151 7.67 13.41 0.74
N THR A 152 6.62 13.56 1.55
CA THR A 152 6.50 12.86 2.84
C THR A 152 6.24 11.36 2.72
N ILE A 153 5.65 10.88 1.62
CA ILE A 153 5.33 9.45 1.42
C ILE A 153 6.37 8.78 0.51
N GLN A 154 7.12 9.56 -0.26
CA GLN A 154 8.09 9.09 -1.25
C GLN A 154 9.08 8.05 -0.69
N PRO A 155 9.68 8.23 0.51
CA PRO A 155 10.61 7.24 1.05
C PRO A 155 9.96 5.86 1.23
N SER A 156 8.76 5.81 1.80
CA SER A 156 8.01 4.56 2.01
C SER A 156 7.65 3.88 0.70
N ILE A 157 7.37 4.65 -0.34
CA ILE A 157 7.09 4.13 -1.68
C ILE A 157 8.36 3.58 -2.32
N SER A 158 9.49 4.27 -2.20
CA SER A 158 10.77 3.74 -2.69
C SER A 158 11.14 2.42 -2.02
N THR A 159 10.97 2.31 -0.70
CA THR A 159 11.17 1.04 0.02
C THR A 159 10.21 -0.04 -0.47
N LEU A 160 8.94 0.31 -0.70
CA LEU A 160 7.94 -0.61 -1.22
C LEU A 160 8.32 -1.16 -2.59
N TRP A 161 8.82 -0.31 -3.49
CA TRP A 161 9.29 -0.76 -4.81
C TRP A 161 10.50 -1.66 -4.73
N ALA A 162 11.47 -1.34 -3.87
CA ALA A 162 12.62 -2.20 -3.64
C ALA A 162 12.22 -3.59 -3.12
N GLU A 163 11.29 -3.66 -2.16
CA GLU A 163 10.80 -4.95 -1.65
C GLU A 163 10.02 -5.72 -2.72
N ALA A 164 9.23 -5.02 -3.55
CA ALA A 164 8.52 -5.65 -4.66
C ALA A 164 9.49 -6.26 -5.68
N ASP A 165 10.58 -5.56 -6.00
CA ASP A 165 11.63 -6.06 -6.89
C ASP A 165 12.31 -7.31 -6.33
N ILE A 166 12.67 -7.30 -5.04
CA ILE A 166 13.20 -8.48 -4.34
C ILE A 166 12.24 -9.67 -4.46
N VAL A 167 10.96 -9.46 -4.16
CA VAL A 167 9.95 -10.51 -4.26
C VAL A 167 9.83 -11.06 -5.68
N MET A 168 9.85 -10.21 -6.70
CA MET A 168 9.79 -10.63 -8.12
C MET A 168 11.02 -11.44 -8.53
N ASN A 169 12.21 -11.05 -8.08
CA ASN A 169 13.44 -11.80 -8.31
C ASN A 169 13.38 -13.18 -7.65
N LEU A 170 12.94 -13.26 -6.39
CA LEU A 170 12.76 -14.54 -5.69
C LEU A 170 11.73 -15.45 -6.37
N MET A 171 10.63 -14.89 -6.88
CA MET A 171 9.66 -15.66 -7.67
C MET A 171 10.27 -16.21 -8.95
N THR A 172 11.07 -15.39 -9.64
CA THR A 172 11.76 -15.80 -10.87
C THR A 172 12.72 -16.96 -10.60
N ASP A 173 13.50 -16.89 -9.53
CA ASP A 173 14.43 -17.94 -9.16
C ASP A 173 13.72 -19.21 -8.71
N LEU A 174 12.62 -19.09 -7.97
CA LEU A 174 11.77 -20.23 -7.63
C LEU A 174 11.21 -20.91 -8.89
N MET A 175 10.75 -20.14 -9.88
CA MET A 175 10.27 -20.69 -11.15
C MET A 175 11.38 -21.42 -11.90
N LYS A 176 12.58 -20.83 -11.99
CA LYS A 176 13.74 -21.50 -12.62
C LYS A 176 14.06 -22.83 -11.95
N MET A 177 14.16 -22.84 -10.61
CA MET A 177 14.41 -24.08 -9.87
C MET A 177 13.36 -25.15 -10.13
N TYR A 178 12.08 -24.76 -10.17
CA TYR A 178 10.99 -25.66 -10.49
C TYR A 178 11.11 -26.26 -11.90
N PHE A 179 11.42 -25.43 -12.91
CA PHE A 179 11.61 -25.92 -14.28
C PHE A 179 12.82 -26.84 -14.41
N ASP A 180 13.93 -26.51 -13.76
CA ASP A 180 15.13 -27.34 -13.74
C ASP A 180 14.85 -28.71 -13.11
N GLU A 181 14.08 -28.73 -12.01
CA GLU A 181 13.69 -29.98 -11.35
C GLU A 181 12.80 -30.84 -12.24
N LYS A 182 11.77 -30.24 -12.84
CA LYS A 182 10.88 -30.94 -13.78
C LYS A 182 11.65 -31.50 -14.98
N ARG A 183 12.63 -30.75 -15.50
CA ARG A 183 13.50 -31.19 -16.60
C ARG A 183 14.36 -32.38 -16.19
N ARG A 184 14.94 -32.37 -14.98
CA ARG A 184 15.71 -33.51 -14.45
C ARG A 184 14.84 -34.76 -14.36
N HIS A 185 13.64 -34.66 -13.81
CA HIS A 185 12.70 -35.78 -13.73
C HIS A 185 12.35 -36.35 -15.11
N LEU A 186 12.01 -35.49 -16.08
CA LEU A 186 11.74 -35.92 -17.45
C LEU A 186 12.94 -36.66 -18.05
N SER A 187 14.17 -36.18 -17.81
CA SER A 187 15.38 -36.83 -18.30
C SER A 187 15.59 -38.22 -17.70
N VAL A 188 15.35 -38.39 -16.39
CA VAL A 188 15.46 -39.69 -15.70
C VAL A 188 14.44 -40.66 -16.27
N CYS A 189 13.16 -40.27 -16.37
CA CYS A 189 12.12 -41.14 -16.95
C CYS A 189 12.44 -41.54 -18.40
N CYS A 190 12.96 -40.61 -19.22
CA CYS A 190 13.37 -40.94 -20.58
C CYS A 190 14.54 -41.93 -20.63
N HIS A 191 15.50 -41.83 -19.71
CA HIS A 191 16.59 -42.81 -19.60
C HIS A 191 16.11 -44.18 -19.14
N GLU A 192 15.24 -44.26 -18.14
CA GLU A 192 14.66 -45.53 -17.68
C GLU A 192 13.89 -46.24 -18.80
N LEU A 193 13.10 -45.49 -19.58
CA LEU A 193 12.38 -46.04 -20.74
C LEU A 193 13.33 -46.54 -21.84
N ALA A 194 14.44 -45.84 -22.06
CA ALA A 194 15.42 -46.21 -23.07
C ALA A 194 16.24 -47.46 -22.67
N THR A 195 16.38 -47.76 -21.36
CA THR A 195 17.09 -48.94 -20.88
C THR A 195 16.19 -50.16 -20.65
N THR A 196 14.87 -50.00 -20.72
CA THR A 196 13.89 -51.11 -20.61
C THR A 196 13.37 -51.64 -21.95
N LEU A 197 13.73 -51.01 -23.07
CA LEU A 197 13.48 -51.47 -24.46
C LEU A 197 14.72 -52.16 -25.04
#